data_AF-A0A5Q0UZK2-F1
#
_entry.id   AF-A0A5Q0UZK2-F1
#
_cell.length_a   1.000
_cell.length_b   1.000
_cell.length_c   1.000
_cell.angle_alpha   90.00
_cell.angle_beta   90.00
_cell.angle_gamma   90.00
#
_symmetry.space_group_name_H-M   'P 1'
#
loop_
_entity.id
_entity.type
_entity.pdbx_description
1 polymer ?
#
loop_
_entity_poly.entity_id
_entity_poly.type
_entity_poly.pdbx_seq_one_letter_code
_entity_poly.pdbx_strand_id
1 'polypeptide(L)'
;YPIFAQQGYENPREATGRIVCANCHLANKPVDIEVPQAVLPDTVFEAVVRIPYDMQVKQVLANGKKGALNVGAVLILPEGFELAPPDRISPEIKEKIGNLSFQNYRPTKKNILVVGPVPGQKYNEITFPILSPDPATKRDVHFLKYPIYVGGNRGRGQLYPDGSKSNNNVYNATAAGIVNKIIRKEKGGYEITIVDASDGR
;
A
#
# COMPACT_ATOMS: atom_id res chain seq x y z
N TYR A 1 1.96 -2.72 5.44
CA TYR A 1 2.60 -3.67 4.51
C TYR A 1 1.53 -4.50 3.84
N PRO A 2 1.72 -4.95 2.59
CA PRO A 2 0.75 -5.81 1.91
C PRO A 2 0.41 -7.09 2.70
N ILE A 3 1.39 -7.71 3.34
CA ILE A 3 1.19 -8.94 4.13
C ILE A 3 0.14 -8.79 5.24
N PHE A 4 0.03 -7.62 5.88
CA PHE A 4 -0.99 -7.40 6.90
C PHE A 4 -2.40 -7.33 6.30
N ALA A 5 -2.54 -6.82 5.08
CA ALA A 5 -3.81 -6.87 4.37
C ALA A 5 -4.15 -8.32 3.99
N GLN A 6 -3.19 -9.05 3.41
CA GLN A 6 -3.36 -10.46 3.01
C GLN A 6 -3.78 -11.35 4.18
N GLN A 7 -3.24 -11.12 5.38
CA GLN A 7 -3.60 -11.89 6.58
C GLN A 7 -4.93 -11.42 7.19
N GLY A 8 -5.22 -10.12 7.18
CA GLY A 8 -6.38 -9.55 7.88
C GLY A 8 -7.67 -9.52 7.07
N TYR A 9 -7.60 -9.58 5.74
CA TYR A 9 -8.76 -9.36 4.87
C TYR A 9 -8.79 -10.36 3.73
N GLU A 10 -9.94 -11.02 3.53
CA GLU A 10 -10.14 -11.94 2.40
C GLU A 10 -10.07 -11.22 1.06
N ASN A 11 -10.74 -10.07 0.96
CA ASN A 11 -10.75 -9.19 -0.20
C ASN A 11 -10.14 -7.83 0.18
N PRO A 12 -9.15 -7.30 -0.58
CA PRO A 12 -8.54 -6.01 -0.26
C PRO A 12 -9.41 -4.81 -0.59
N ARG A 13 -10.53 -4.98 -1.32
CA ARG A 13 -11.48 -3.92 -1.65
C ARG A 13 -12.83 -4.21 -1.00
N GLU A 14 -13.23 -3.31 -0.11
CA GLU A 14 -14.53 -3.36 0.56
C GLU A 14 -15.68 -3.08 -0.42
N ALA A 15 -16.91 -3.44 -0.06
CA ALA A 15 -18.09 -3.17 -0.88
C ALA A 15 -18.29 -1.67 -1.17
N THR A 16 -17.80 -0.81 -0.29
CA THR A 16 -17.76 0.66 -0.45
C THR A 16 -16.78 1.12 -1.54
N GLY A 17 -15.94 0.22 -2.05
CA GLY A 17 -14.85 0.51 -2.98
C GLY A 17 -13.55 0.97 -2.31
N ARG A 18 -13.54 1.15 -0.98
CA ARG A 18 -12.34 1.49 -0.22
C ARG A 18 -11.38 0.29 -0.17
N ILE A 19 -10.08 0.57 -0.30
CA ILE A 19 -9.03 -0.44 -0.15
C ILE A 19 -8.59 -0.50 1.32
N VAL A 20 -8.48 -1.71 1.87
CA VAL A 20 -8.25 -1.99 3.30
C VAL A 20 -6.94 -1.41 3.85
N CYS A 21 -5.99 -1.06 2.97
CA CYS A 21 -4.79 -0.29 3.32
C CYS A 21 -5.13 1.00 4.10
N ALA A 22 -6.26 1.63 3.78
CA ALA A 22 -6.72 2.85 4.40
C ALA A 22 -7.16 2.67 5.87
N ASN A 23 -7.31 1.44 6.37
CA ASN A 23 -7.64 1.17 7.78
C ASN A 23 -6.45 1.41 8.70
N CYS A 24 -5.21 1.31 8.18
CA CYS A 24 -3.99 1.58 8.94
C CYS A 24 -3.20 2.80 8.43
N HIS A 25 -3.36 3.14 7.14
CA HIS A 25 -2.75 4.31 6.50
C HIS A 25 -3.81 5.39 6.32
N LEU A 26 -3.93 6.25 7.33
CA LEU A 26 -5.07 7.14 7.53
C LEU A 26 -5.01 8.43 6.70
N ALA A 27 -3.80 8.83 6.28
CA ALA A 27 -3.61 10.01 5.46
C ALA A 27 -3.90 9.71 3.98
N ASN A 28 -4.67 10.57 3.32
CA ASN A 28 -4.93 10.46 1.89
C ASN A 28 -3.87 11.20 1.08
N LYS A 29 -3.29 10.53 0.07
CA LYS A 29 -2.38 11.09 -0.92
C LYS A 29 -2.68 10.47 -2.29
N PRO A 30 -2.46 11.21 -3.39
CA PRO A 30 -2.79 10.72 -4.72
C PRO A 30 -1.89 9.55 -5.14
N VAL A 31 -2.49 8.68 -5.93
CA VAL A 31 -1.88 7.56 -6.66
C VAL A 31 -2.42 7.67 -8.08
N ASP A 32 -1.55 7.47 -9.06
CA ASP A 32 -1.90 7.54 -10.48
C ASP A 32 -1.66 6.19 -11.13
N ILE A 33 -2.45 5.87 -12.15
CA ILE A 33 -2.34 4.63 -12.92
C ILE A 33 -2.50 4.93 -14.41
N GLU A 34 -1.55 4.45 -15.19
CA GLU A 34 -1.55 4.55 -16.64
C GLU A 34 -1.60 3.13 -17.23
N VAL A 35 -2.56 2.90 -18.12
CA VAL A 35 -2.76 1.63 -18.82
C VAL A 35 -3.11 1.91 -20.29
N PRO A 36 -2.84 0.99 -21.22
CA PRO A 36 -3.31 1.11 -22.59
C PRO A 36 -4.83 1.25 -22.64
N GLN A 37 -5.33 2.01 -23.62
CA GLN A 37 -6.77 2.19 -23.84
C GLN A 37 -7.48 0.85 -24.10
N ALA A 38 -6.83 -0.05 -24.83
CA ALA A 38 -7.32 -1.37 -25.16
C ALA A 38 -6.16 -2.36 -25.28
N VAL A 39 -6.44 -3.63 -25.05
CA VAL A 39 -5.48 -4.74 -25.17
C VAL A 39 -6.13 -5.88 -25.93
N LEU A 40 -5.35 -6.59 -26.73
CA LEU A 40 -5.80 -7.81 -27.41
C LEU A 40 -5.76 -9.00 -26.44
N PRO A 41 -6.50 -10.09 -26.71
CA PRO A 41 -6.38 -11.36 -25.97
C PRO A 41 -4.95 -11.89 -25.91
N ASP A 42 -4.64 -12.66 -24.86
CA ASP A 42 -3.33 -13.33 -24.64
C ASP A 42 -2.11 -12.44 -24.92
N THR A 43 -2.19 -11.15 -24.58
CA THR A 43 -1.16 -10.16 -24.81
C THR A 43 -0.64 -9.62 -23.49
N VAL A 44 0.68 -9.45 -23.38
CA VAL A 44 1.32 -8.80 -22.23
C VAL A 44 1.28 -7.30 -22.43
N PHE A 45 0.84 -6.57 -21.42
CA PHE A 45 0.85 -5.11 -21.41
C PHE A 45 1.35 -4.56 -20.07
N GLU A 46 1.72 -3.29 -20.06
CA GLU A 46 2.20 -2.58 -18.87
C GLU A 46 1.05 -1.83 -18.19
N ALA A 47 0.88 -2.05 -16.88
CA ALA A 47 0.11 -1.15 -16.02
C ALA A 47 1.08 -0.37 -15.13
N VAL A 48 1.19 0.93 -15.34
CA VAL A 48 2.18 1.79 -14.67
C VAL A 48 1.52 2.51 -13.51
N VAL A 49 1.95 2.21 -12.28
CA VAL A 49 1.43 2.83 -11.06
C VAL A 49 2.44 3.84 -10.53
N ARG A 50 2.02 5.10 -10.38
CA ARG A 50 2.86 6.18 -9.82
C ARG A 50 2.40 6.53 -8.42
N ILE A 51 3.35 6.60 -7.48
CA ILE A 51 3.11 6.93 -6.07
C ILE A 51 3.91 8.21 -5.73
N PRO A 52 3.48 9.39 -6.21
CA PRO A 52 4.32 10.58 -6.24
C PRO A 52 4.47 11.24 -4.87
N TYR A 53 5.69 11.54 -4.44
CA TYR A 53 5.95 12.28 -3.21
C TYR A 53 7.22 13.10 -3.28
N ASP A 54 7.33 14.09 -2.41
CA ASP A 54 8.55 14.88 -2.27
C ASP A 54 9.69 14.01 -1.69
N MET A 55 10.68 13.72 -2.52
CA MET A 55 11.81 12.85 -2.17
C MET A 55 12.76 13.46 -1.14
N GLN A 56 12.65 14.77 -0.84
CA GLN A 56 13.40 15.42 0.23
C GLN A 56 12.79 15.14 1.62
N VAL A 57 11.51 14.76 1.66
CA VAL A 57 10.81 14.47 2.92
C VAL A 57 11.31 13.15 3.52
N LYS A 58 11.55 13.18 4.83
CA LYS A 58 11.89 12.01 5.65
C LYS A 58 10.77 11.70 6.62
N GLN A 59 10.58 10.43 6.93
CA GLN A 59 9.61 9.95 7.92
C GLN A 59 10.29 9.49 9.21
N VAL A 60 9.52 9.38 10.30
CA VAL A 60 9.98 8.76 11.55
C VAL A 60 9.99 7.24 11.38
N LEU A 61 11.15 6.63 11.58
CA LEU A 61 11.34 5.18 11.55
C LEU A 61 10.91 4.53 12.87
N ALA A 62 10.87 3.19 12.91
CA ALA A 62 10.53 2.45 14.12
C ALA A 62 11.46 2.77 15.31
N ASN A 63 12.74 3.08 15.04
CA ASN A 63 13.73 3.49 16.04
C ASN A 63 13.67 4.99 16.41
N GLY A 64 12.70 5.75 15.90
CA GLY A 64 12.54 7.18 16.17
C GLY A 64 13.43 8.11 15.33
N LYS A 65 14.42 7.60 14.59
CA LYS A 65 15.25 8.42 13.69
C LYS A 65 14.47 8.79 12.42
N LYS A 66 14.86 9.89 11.76
CA LYS A 66 14.34 10.26 10.44
C LYS A 66 15.00 9.44 9.34
N GLY A 67 14.21 8.88 8.42
CA GLY A 67 14.70 8.09 7.31
C GLY A 67 13.83 8.20 6.05
N ALA A 68 14.27 7.53 4.98
CA ALA A 68 13.58 7.53 3.70
C ALA A 68 12.22 6.82 3.77
N LEU A 69 11.38 7.10 2.78
CA LEU A 69 10.08 6.46 2.62
C LEU A 69 10.22 5.21 1.77
N ASN A 70 9.48 4.17 2.16
CA ASN A 70 9.22 3.01 1.33
C ASN A 70 7.82 3.15 0.72
N VAL A 71 7.62 2.49 -0.40
CA VAL A 71 6.33 2.42 -1.09
C VAL A 71 5.87 0.98 -1.27
N GLY A 72 4.60 0.83 -1.61
CA GLY A 72 4.01 -0.44 -1.99
C GLY A 72 2.64 -0.20 -2.61
N ALA A 73 2.14 -1.20 -3.33
CA ALA A 73 0.87 -1.10 -4.02
C ALA A 73 0.11 -2.43 -4.03
N VAL A 74 -1.20 -2.32 -4.23
CA VAL A 74 -2.11 -3.39 -4.62
C VAL A 74 -2.80 -2.97 -5.92
N LEU A 75 -2.78 -3.87 -6.90
CA LEU A 75 -3.45 -3.72 -8.19
C LEU A 75 -4.51 -4.81 -8.29
N ILE A 76 -5.76 -4.42 -8.47
CA ILE A 76 -6.93 -5.30 -8.54
C ILE A 76 -7.40 -5.29 -9.99
N LEU A 77 -7.19 -6.41 -10.67
CA LEU A 77 -7.54 -6.62 -12.06
C LEU A 77 -8.87 -7.40 -12.17
N PRO A 78 -9.51 -7.36 -13.34
CA PRO A 78 -10.64 -8.23 -13.64
C PRO A 78 -10.23 -9.70 -13.57
N GLU A 79 -11.21 -10.58 -13.33
CA GLU A 79 -10.96 -12.02 -13.33
C GLU A 79 -10.37 -12.48 -14.68
N GLY A 80 -9.47 -13.46 -14.61
CA GLY A 80 -8.77 -14.00 -15.79
C GLY A 80 -7.48 -13.27 -16.17
N PHE A 81 -7.33 -11.99 -15.81
CA PHE A 81 -6.05 -11.28 -15.90
C PHE A 81 -5.11 -11.77 -14.80
N GLU A 82 -3.82 -11.85 -15.10
CA GLU A 82 -2.80 -12.30 -14.15
C GLU A 82 -1.44 -11.65 -14.43
N LEU A 83 -0.49 -11.82 -13.51
CA LEU A 83 0.90 -11.44 -13.75
C LEU A 83 1.45 -12.23 -14.94
N ALA A 84 2.08 -11.54 -15.89
CA ALA A 84 2.70 -12.20 -17.02
C ALA A 84 3.80 -13.18 -16.55
N PRO A 85 3.86 -14.39 -17.12
CA PRO A 85 4.89 -15.35 -16.75
C PRO A 85 6.26 -14.89 -17.28
N PRO A 86 7.38 -15.24 -16.62
CA PRO A 86 8.69 -14.66 -16.89
C PRO A 86 9.19 -14.81 -18.34
N ASP A 87 8.77 -15.86 -19.04
CA ASP A 87 9.09 -16.17 -20.43
C ASP A 87 8.35 -15.29 -21.43
N ARG A 88 7.22 -14.68 -21.03
CA ARG A 88 6.42 -13.76 -21.86
C ARG A 88 6.79 -12.29 -21.64
N ILE A 89 7.64 -11.98 -20.68
CA ILE A 89 8.07 -10.61 -20.37
C ILE A 89 9.26 -10.24 -21.27
N SER A 90 9.12 -9.17 -22.05
CA SER A 90 10.21 -8.67 -22.90
C SER A 90 11.41 -8.19 -22.06
N PRO A 91 12.64 -8.21 -22.59
CA PRO A 91 13.82 -7.69 -21.89
C PRO A 91 13.65 -6.23 -21.42
N GLU A 92 12.99 -5.40 -22.23
CA GLU A 92 12.70 -4.00 -21.93
C GLU A 92 11.80 -3.84 -20.70
N ILE A 93 10.71 -4.63 -20.62
CA ILE A 93 9.81 -4.62 -19.46
C ILE A 93 10.55 -5.15 -18.23
N LYS A 94 11.37 -6.18 -18.39
CA LYS A 94 12.15 -6.78 -17.30
C LYS A 94 13.15 -5.80 -16.70
N GLU A 95 13.76 -4.95 -17.52
CA GLU A 95 14.64 -3.88 -17.06
C GLU A 95 13.89 -2.84 -16.22
N LYS A 96 12.69 -2.39 -16.67
CA LYS A 96 11.84 -1.45 -15.91
C LYS A 96 11.42 -2.02 -14.55
N ILE A 97 11.06 -3.30 -14.50
CA ILE A 97 10.67 -3.99 -13.25
C ILE A 97 11.89 -4.09 -12.31
N GLY A 98 13.07 -4.34 -12.86
CA GLY A 98 14.30 -4.55 -12.10
C GLY A 98 14.12 -5.68 -11.07
N ASN A 99 14.38 -5.38 -9.80
CA ASN A 99 14.33 -6.35 -8.70
C ASN A 99 12.98 -6.38 -7.95
N LEU A 100 11.91 -5.83 -8.54
CA LEU A 100 10.59 -5.90 -7.92
C LEU A 100 10.08 -7.34 -7.92
N SER A 101 9.51 -7.75 -6.80
CA SER A 101 8.82 -9.03 -6.65
C SER A 101 7.34 -8.76 -6.48
N PHE A 102 6.55 -9.22 -7.46
CA PHE A 102 5.10 -9.20 -7.40
C PHE A 102 4.60 -10.50 -6.78
N GLN A 103 3.57 -10.38 -5.96
CA GLN A 103 2.93 -11.54 -5.33
C GLN A 103 1.43 -11.48 -5.59
N ASN A 104 0.80 -12.65 -5.67
CA ASN A 104 -0.65 -12.73 -5.66
C ASN A 104 -1.14 -12.42 -4.23
N TYR A 105 -2.26 -11.71 -4.13
CA TYR A 105 -2.87 -11.39 -2.84
C TYR A 105 -3.21 -12.66 -2.06
N ARG A 106 -3.73 -13.68 -2.76
CA ARG A 106 -3.93 -15.05 -2.27
C ARG A 106 -3.52 -16.05 -3.35
N PRO A 107 -3.19 -17.30 -3.00
CA PRO A 107 -2.88 -18.33 -4.00
C PRO A 107 -3.98 -18.52 -5.05
N THR A 108 -5.25 -18.34 -4.66
CA THR A 108 -6.43 -18.47 -5.53
C THR A 108 -6.81 -17.18 -6.27
N LYS A 109 -6.22 -16.03 -5.91
CA LYS A 109 -6.56 -14.70 -6.46
C LYS A 109 -5.41 -14.16 -7.30
N LYS A 110 -5.26 -14.71 -8.52
CA LYS A 110 -4.20 -14.36 -9.47
C LYS A 110 -4.36 -12.97 -10.09
N ASN A 111 -5.58 -12.45 -10.11
CA ASN A 111 -5.93 -11.12 -10.63
C ASN A 111 -5.65 -9.98 -9.64
N ILE A 112 -5.26 -10.29 -8.40
CA ILE A 112 -4.93 -9.27 -7.41
C ILE A 112 -3.45 -9.36 -7.09
N LEU A 113 -2.70 -8.35 -7.52
CA LEU A 113 -1.26 -8.30 -7.41
C LEU A 113 -0.84 -7.31 -6.32
N VAL A 114 0.13 -7.69 -5.50
CA VAL A 114 0.73 -6.84 -4.48
C VAL A 114 2.23 -6.72 -4.64
N VAL A 115 2.77 -5.57 -4.27
CA VAL A 115 4.20 -5.29 -4.28
C VAL A 115 4.57 -4.41 -3.07
N GLY A 116 5.77 -4.60 -2.57
CA GLY A 116 6.32 -3.80 -1.49
C GLY A 116 6.36 -4.54 -0.14
N PRO A 117 7.11 -3.99 0.83
CA PRO A 117 7.74 -2.67 0.80
C PRO A 117 8.99 -2.61 -0.09
N VAL A 118 9.13 -1.53 -0.86
CA VAL A 118 10.35 -1.25 -1.65
C VAL A 118 10.81 0.20 -1.46
N PRO A 119 12.10 0.51 -1.69
CA PRO A 119 12.62 1.87 -1.53
C PRO A 119 11.91 2.88 -2.44
N GLY A 120 11.27 3.89 -1.86
CA GLY A 120 10.44 4.85 -2.61
C GLY A 120 11.22 5.75 -3.55
N GLN A 121 12.49 6.05 -3.24
CA GLN A 121 13.37 6.83 -4.11
C GLN A 121 13.70 6.11 -5.43
N LYS A 122 13.71 4.77 -5.41
CA LYS A 122 14.02 3.95 -6.57
C LYS A 122 12.77 3.56 -7.36
N TYR A 123 11.64 3.37 -6.66
CA TYR A 123 10.41 2.80 -7.22
C TYR A 123 9.21 3.72 -7.02
N ASN A 124 9.36 5.01 -7.33
CA ASN A 124 8.23 5.96 -7.33
C ASN A 124 7.22 5.66 -8.45
N GLU A 125 7.67 4.99 -9.50
CA GLU A 125 6.90 4.39 -10.57
C GLU A 125 7.10 2.87 -10.56
N ILE A 126 6.00 2.12 -10.70
CA ILE A 126 5.99 0.66 -10.64
C ILE A 126 5.24 0.14 -11.87
N THR A 127 5.97 -0.53 -12.75
CA THR A 127 5.41 -1.18 -13.94
C THR A 127 5.00 -2.61 -13.62
N PHE A 128 3.71 -2.92 -13.70
CA PHE A 128 3.18 -4.27 -13.57
C PHE A 128 3.06 -4.91 -14.96
N PRO A 129 3.70 -6.05 -15.23
CA PRO A 129 3.51 -6.79 -16.48
C PRO A 129 2.26 -7.67 -16.37
N ILE A 130 1.19 -7.30 -17.07
CA ILE A 130 -0.10 -7.99 -16.99
C ILE A 130 -0.33 -8.80 -18.25
N LEU A 131 -0.73 -10.06 -18.10
CA LEU A 131 -1.22 -10.90 -19.20
C LEU A 131 -2.75 -10.81 -19.25
N SER A 132 -3.29 -10.40 -20.41
CA SER A 132 -4.73 -10.43 -20.65
C SER A 132 -5.23 -11.87 -20.89
N PRO A 133 -6.43 -12.23 -20.42
CA PRO A 133 -7.05 -13.51 -20.72
C PRO A 133 -7.41 -13.66 -22.20
N ASP A 134 -7.70 -14.89 -22.62
CA ASP A 134 -8.26 -15.20 -23.93
C ASP A 134 -9.70 -15.75 -23.81
N PRO A 135 -10.73 -14.99 -24.22
CA PRO A 135 -12.11 -15.44 -24.24
C PRO A 135 -12.38 -16.69 -25.11
N ALA A 136 -11.51 -17.01 -26.08
CA ALA A 136 -11.66 -18.22 -26.89
C ALA A 136 -11.39 -19.49 -26.08
N THR A 137 -10.56 -19.41 -25.04
CA THR A 137 -10.18 -20.54 -24.18
C THR A 137 -10.82 -20.47 -22.79
N LYS A 138 -11.11 -19.26 -22.28
CA LYS A 138 -11.74 -19.02 -20.97
C LYS A 138 -13.18 -18.53 -21.14
N ARG A 139 -14.16 -19.41 -20.92
CA ARG A 139 -15.60 -19.11 -21.13
C ARG A 139 -16.16 -18.03 -20.21
N ASP A 140 -15.58 -17.84 -19.04
CA ASP A 140 -16.06 -16.89 -18.03
C ASP A 140 -15.54 -15.46 -18.25
N VAL A 141 -14.79 -15.23 -19.33
CA VAL A 141 -14.28 -13.91 -19.71
C VAL A 141 -14.88 -13.48 -21.04
N HIS A 142 -15.28 -12.22 -21.14
CA HIS A 142 -15.91 -11.65 -22.32
C HIS A 142 -15.20 -10.38 -22.82
N PHE A 143 -15.42 -10.01 -24.08
CA PHE A 143 -14.96 -8.73 -24.62
C PHE A 143 -15.85 -7.59 -24.12
N LEU A 144 -15.41 -6.94 -23.04
CA LEU A 144 -16.11 -5.84 -22.39
C LEU A 144 -15.10 -4.79 -21.91
N LYS A 145 -15.60 -3.61 -21.56
CA LYS A 145 -14.81 -2.62 -20.84
C LYS A 145 -14.76 -3.00 -19.36
N TYR A 146 -13.57 -3.26 -18.85
CA TYR A 146 -13.38 -3.65 -17.45
C TYR A 146 -12.76 -2.52 -16.61
N PRO A 147 -13.14 -2.40 -15.33
CA PRO A 147 -12.45 -1.51 -14.40
C PRO A 147 -11.18 -2.16 -13.84
N ILE A 148 -10.17 -1.34 -13.56
CA ILE A 148 -8.98 -1.69 -12.79
C ILE A 148 -8.95 -0.78 -11.55
N TYR A 149 -8.65 -1.33 -10.39
CA TYR A 149 -8.53 -0.55 -9.15
C TYR A 149 -7.11 -0.65 -8.60
N VAL A 150 -6.60 0.48 -8.10
CA VAL A 150 -5.25 0.57 -7.54
C VAL A 150 -5.27 1.18 -6.15
N GLY A 151 -4.47 0.62 -5.26
CA GLY A 151 -4.13 1.23 -3.98
C GLY A 151 -2.63 1.37 -3.87
N GLY A 152 -2.13 2.58 -3.63
CA GLY A 152 -0.71 2.86 -3.41
C GLY A 152 -0.50 3.45 -2.03
N ASN A 153 0.62 3.09 -1.39
CA ASN A 153 1.03 3.65 -0.11
C ASN A 153 2.48 4.13 -0.18
N ARG A 154 2.75 5.19 0.58
CA ARG A 154 4.11 5.68 0.89
C ARG A 154 4.24 5.97 2.38
N GLY A 155 5.37 5.59 2.95
CA GLY A 155 5.64 5.78 4.38
C GLY A 155 4.89 4.78 5.29
N ARG A 156 5.09 4.95 6.59
CA ARG A 156 4.60 4.05 7.65
C ARG A 156 3.16 4.34 8.06
N GLY A 157 2.42 3.28 8.39
CA GLY A 157 1.06 3.35 8.89
C GLY A 157 0.96 3.87 10.33
N GLN A 158 -0.25 4.27 10.70
CA GLN A 158 -0.61 4.85 12.00
C GLN A 158 -1.00 3.79 13.02
N LEU A 159 -1.46 2.61 12.56
CA LEU A 159 -1.93 1.50 13.38
C LEU A 159 -1.24 0.19 12.99
N TYR A 160 -1.04 -0.67 13.98
CA TYR A 160 -0.62 -2.05 13.82
C TYR A 160 -1.82 -3.01 13.71
N PRO A 161 -1.64 -4.25 13.24
CA PRO A 161 -2.74 -5.22 13.12
C PRO A 161 -3.44 -5.56 14.45
N ASP A 162 -2.76 -5.41 15.58
CA ASP A 162 -3.30 -5.59 16.93
C ASP A 162 -4.13 -4.40 17.43
N GLY A 163 -4.27 -3.34 16.61
CA GLY A 163 -4.98 -2.11 16.94
C GLY A 163 -4.13 -1.08 17.70
N SER A 164 -2.90 -1.41 18.08
CA SER A 164 -2.01 -0.47 18.75
C SER A 164 -1.54 0.66 17.81
N LYS A 165 -1.33 1.87 18.36
CA LYS A 165 -0.81 3.00 17.60
C LYS A 165 0.69 2.86 17.35
N SER A 166 1.13 3.24 16.16
CA SER A 166 2.55 3.37 15.86
C SER A 166 3.13 4.69 16.41
N ASN A 167 4.46 4.82 16.39
CA ASN A 167 5.13 6.10 16.66
C ASN A 167 5.07 7.09 15.48
N ASN A 168 4.38 6.75 14.38
CA ASN A 168 4.10 7.65 13.25
C ASN A 168 2.63 8.09 13.28
N ASN A 169 2.19 8.53 14.46
CA ASN A 169 0.80 8.92 14.72
C ASN A 169 0.76 9.98 15.83
N VAL A 170 -0.38 10.66 15.94
CA VAL A 170 -0.66 11.61 17.02
C VAL A 170 -1.09 10.84 18.28
N TYR A 171 -0.52 11.24 19.42
CA TYR A 171 -0.94 10.80 20.75
C TYR A 171 -1.82 11.90 21.37
N ASN A 172 -3.06 11.54 21.67
CA ASN A 172 -4.03 12.45 22.27
C ASN A 172 -3.95 12.34 23.80
N ALA A 173 -4.39 13.38 24.51
CA ALA A 173 -4.56 13.33 25.95
C ALA A 173 -5.56 12.22 26.34
N THR A 174 -5.26 11.50 27.41
CA THR A 174 -6.12 10.42 27.94
C THR A 174 -7.28 10.95 28.77
N ALA A 175 -7.15 12.15 29.34
CA ALA A 175 -8.15 12.85 30.12
C ALA A 175 -8.01 14.37 29.95
N ALA A 176 -9.08 15.10 30.22
CA ALA A 176 -9.01 16.55 30.43
C ALA A 176 -8.33 16.83 31.79
N GLY A 177 -7.66 17.97 31.93
CA GLY A 177 -7.00 18.34 33.17
C GLY A 177 -5.82 19.27 32.97
N ILE A 178 -5.01 19.41 34.03
CA ILE A 178 -3.81 20.24 34.05
C ILE A 178 -2.58 19.37 33.87
N VAL A 179 -1.66 19.77 32.99
CA VAL A 179 -0.38 19.09 32.82
C VAL A 179 0.50 19.38 34.04
N ASN A 180 0.63 18.40 34.93
CA ASN A 180 1.42 18.53 36.17
C ASN A 180 2.90 18.27 35.92
N LYS A 181 3.23 17.28 35.09
CA LYS A 181 4.62 16.85 34.87
C LYS A 181 4.86 16.37 33.46
N ILE A 182 6.02 16.73 32.90
CA ILE A 182 6.52 16.19 31.63
C ILE A 182 7.93 15.64 31.89
N ILE A 183 8.10 14.34 31.72
CA ILE A 183 9.40 13.65 31.88
C ILE A 183 9.87 13.19 30.51
N ARG A 184 11.07 13.59 30.10
CA ARG A 184 11.72 13.07 28.89
C ARG A 184 12.41 11.75 29.21
N LYS A 185 12.17 10.71 28.39
CA LYS A 185 12.83 9.40 28.54
C LYS A 185 14.16 9.34 27.77
N GLU A 186 15.08 8.49 28.22
CA GLU A 186 16.44 8.37 27.66
C GLU A 186 16.46 7.98 26.17
N LYS A 187 15.59 7.07 25.73
CA LYS A 187 15.48 6.61 24.34
C LYS A 187 14.57 7.51 23.47
N GLY A 188 14.29 8.73 23.94
CA GLY A 188 13.29 9.62 23.36
C GLY A 188 11.87 9.32 23.85
N GLY A 189 10.94 10.21 23.52
CA GLY A 189 9.57 10.18 24.02
C GLY A 189 9.40 10.91 25.36
N TYR A 190 8.14 11.10 25.73
CA TYR A 190 7.74 11.85 26.90
C TYR A 190 6.71 11.05 27.70
N GLU A 191 6.82 11.14 29.02
CA GLU A 191 5.76 10.75 29.94
C GLU A 191 5.10 12.02 30.44
N ILE A 192 3.78 12.12 30.24
CA ILE A 192 2.99 13.29 30.59
C ILE A 192 2.01 12.88 31.67
N THR A 193 2.08 13.53 32.82
CA THR A 193 1.13 13.35 33.93
C THR A 193 0.09 14.47 33.85
N ILE A 194 -1.17 14.09 33.67
CA ILE A 194 -2.33 14.99 33.68
C ILE A 194 -3.09 14.72 34.97
N VAL A 195 -3.38 15.78 35.74
CA VAL A 195 -4.19 15.72 36.96
C VAL A 195 -5.53 16.38 36.71
N ASP A 196 -6.60 15.86 37.33
CA ASP A 196 -7.91 16.49 37.26
C ASP A 196 -7.86 17.85 37.95
N ALA A 197 -8.51 18.86 37.37
CA ALA A 197 -8.64 20.17 37.98
C ALA A 197 -9.49 20.11 39.27
N SER A 198 -10.32 19.07 39.46
CA SER A 198 -11.11 18.86 40.68
C SER A 198 -10.37 18.18 41.83
N ASP A 199 -9.32 17.39 41.56
CA ASP A 199 -8.60 16.61 42.60
C ASP A 199 -7.66 17.46 43.46
N GLY A 200 -7.57 18.76 43.20
CA GLY A 200 -6.78 19.74 43.97
C GLY A 200 -7.59 20.66 44.88
N ARG A 201 -8.89 20.36 45.10
CA ARG A 201 -9.76 21.08 46.05
C ARG A 201 -10.19 20.21 47.22
#